data_AF-A0A7S3HT80-F1
#
_entry.id   AF-A0A7S3HT80-F1
#
_cell.length_a   1.000
_cell.length_b   1.000
_cell.length_c   1.000
_cell.angle_alpha   90.00
_cell.angle_beta   90.00
_cell.angle_gamma   90.00
#
_symmetry.space_group_name_H-M   'P 1'
#
loop_
_entity.id
_entity.type
_entity.pdbx_description
1 polymer ?
#
loop_
_entity_poly.entity_id
_entity_poly.type
_entity_poly.pdbx_seq_one_letter_code
_entity_poly.pdbx_strand_id
1 'polypeptide(L)'
;KGIVYGKPCHHGINKNKACRNLRSIAEERCGRKCGSLRVLNSYWVAQDAVYKWFEVVMVDPFHKVIRDDPRINWICKPVMKHRELRGLTAAGRKARGLLVKGKRATKLRPSSKAAYKKHNLIRLRRWR
;
A
#
# COMPACT_ATOMS: atom_id res chain seq x y z
N LYS A 1 -9.88 16.82 -23.62
CA LYS A 1 -9.33 18.20 -23.68
C LYS A 1 -8.50 18.59 -22.44
N GLY A 2 -8.45 17.81 -21.35
CA GLY A 2 -7.67 18.19 -20.17
C GLY A 2 -8.18 19.47 -19.50
N ILE A 3 -9.50 19.69 -19.47
CA ILE A 3 -10.07 20.90 -18.87
C ILE A 3 -10.30 20.62 -17.38
N VAL A 4 -9.79 21.50 -16.52
CA VAL A 4 -9.98 21.46 -15.07
C VAL A 4 -10.45 22.84 -14.61
N TYR A 5 -11.59 22.91 -13.93
CA TYR A 5 -12.16 24.16 -13.41
C TYR A 5 -11.76 24.40 -11.94
N GLY A 6 -11.96 25.63 -11.46
CA GLY A 6 -11.71 26.02 -10.08
C GLY A 6 -10.34 26.67 -9.87
N LYS A 7 -9.77 26.51 -8.67
CA LYS A 7 -8.54 27.21 -8.26
C LYS A 7 -7.34 26.82 -9.14
N PRO A 8 -6.48 27.78 -9.55
CA PRO A 8 -5.31 27.53 -10.40
C PRO A 8 -4.34 26.45 -9.90
N CYS A 9 -4.25 26.23 -8.59
CA CYS A 9 -3.38 25.21 -7.99
C CYS A 9 -3.69 23.78 -8.45
N HIS A 10 -4.91 23.51 -8.95
CA HIS A 10 -5.33 22.18 -9.39
C HIS A 10 -5.31 21.98 -10.91
N HIS A 11 -4.93 22.99 -11.69
CA HIS A 11 -5.02 22.95 -13.17
C HIS A 11 -3.94 22.09 -13.84
N GLY A 12 -2.91 21.65 -13.11
CA GLY A 12 -1.81 20.85 -13.67
C GLY A 12 -2.23 19.43 -14.09
N ILE A 13 -1.72 18.95 -15.23
CA ILE A 13 -2.07 17.62 -15.80
C ILE A 13 -0.81 16.76 -15.95
N ASN A 14 0.12 17.16 -16.82
CA ASN A 14 1.24 16.31 -17.28
C ASN A 14 2.30 16.03 -16.19
N LYS A 15 2.51 16.96 -15.27
CA LYS A 15 3.60 16.87 -14.26
C LYS A 15 3.17 16.17 -12.96
N ASN A 16 1.89 15.81 -12.81
CA ASN A 16 1.41 15.09 -11.64
C ASN A 16 2.02 13.69 -11.58
N LYS A 17 2.56 13.30 -10.43
CA LYS A 17 3.16 11.98 -10.20
C LYS A 17 2.26 11.16 -9.28
N ALA A 18 2.18 9.86 -9.54
CA ALA A 18 1.41 8.96 -8.69
C ALA A 18 2.01 8.89 -7.28
N CYS A 19 1.16 8.98 -6.24
CA CYS A 19 1.61 8.83 -4.85
C CYS A 19 2.14 7.42 -4.53
N ARG A 20 1.69 6.41 -5.28
CA ARG A 20 2.11 5.01 -5.13
C ARG A 20 3.31 4.72 -6.01
N ASN A 21 4.21 3.86 -5.52
CA ASN A 21 5.34 3.40 -6.33
C ASN A 21 4.90 2.36 -7.38
N LEU A 22 5.69 2.24 -8.46
CA LEU A 22 5.40 1.32 -9.57
C LEU A 22 5.34 -0.14 -9.12
N ARG A 23 6.17 -0.53 -8.14
CA ARG A 23 6.18 -1.88 -7.56
C ARG A 23 4.86 -2.24 -6.88
N SER A 24 4.30 -1.32 -6.09
CA SER A 24 2.98 -1.48 -5.46
C SER A 24 1.89 -1.58 -6.53
N ILE A 25 1.99 -0.79 -7.61
CA ILE A 25 1.02 -0.88 -8.72
C ILE A 25 1.09 -2.26 -9.39
N ALA A 26 2.29 -2.83 -9.57
CA ALA A 26 2.46 -4.18 -10.09
C ALA A 26 1.84 -5.24 -9.16
N GLU A 27 2.14 -5.18 -7.85
CA GLU A 27 1.53 -6.07 -6.84
C GLU A 27 0.00 -6.01 -6.87
N GLU A 28 -0.59 -4.80 -6.95
CA GLU A 28 -2.04 -4.63 -7.02
C GLU A 28 -2.65 -5.19 -8.31
N ARG A 29 -1.97 -5.02 -9.46
CA ARG A 29 -2.43 -5.59 -10.74
C ARG A 29 -2.48 -7.11 -10.67
N CYS A 30 -1.43 -7.75 -10.16
CA CYS A 30 -1.38 -9.21 -9.96
C CYS A 30 -2.45 -9.68 -8.96
N GLY A 31 -2.59 -9.00 -7.81
CA GLY A 31 -3.56 -9.37 -6.78
C GLY A 31 -5.02 -9.24 -7.23
N ARG A 32 -5.33 -8.29 -8.13
CA ARG A 32 -6.66 -8.19 -8.76
C ARG A 32 -6.91 -9.29 -9.78
N LYS A 33 -5.90 -9.65 -10.58
CA LYS A 33 -6.03 -10.69 -11.60
C LYS A 33 -6.11 -12.09 -10.97
N CYS A 34 -5.36 -12.33 -9.91
CA CYS A 34 -5.27 -13.62 -9.20
C CYS A 34 -5.88 -13.53 -7.79
N GLY A 35 -7.18 -13.22 -7.70
CA GLY A 35 -7.86 -12.95 -6.42
C GLY A 35 -7.94 -14.11 -5.43
N SER A 36 -7.82 -15.36 -5.89
CA SER A 36 -7.74 -16.54 -5.03
C SER A 36 -6.45 -16.56 -4.22
N LEU A 37 -5.34 -16.09 -4.79
CA LEU A 37 -4.02 -16.07 -4.18
C LEU A 37 -3.85 -14.89 -3.21
N ARG A 38 -2.73 -14.90 -2.48
CA ARG A 38 -2.32 -13.83 -1.56
C ARG A 38 -0.95 -13.32 -1.96
N VAL A 39 -0.84 -12.02 -2.23
CA VAL A 39 0.44 -11.37 -2.50
C VAL A 39 1.28 -11.34 -1.21
N LEU A 40 2.45 -11.96 -1.26
CA LEU A 40 3.42 -11.93 -0.18
C LEU A 40 4.29 -10.68 -0.29
N ASN A 41 5.02 -10.56 -1.39
CA ASN A 41 5.92 -9.45 -1.72
C ASN A 41 6.27 -9.46 -3.22
N SER A 42 7.15 -8.55 -3.64
CA SER A 42 7.69 -8.50 -5.01
C SER A 42 9.11 -7.94 -5.04
N TYR A 43 9.82 -8.19 -6.13
CA TYR A 43 11.14 -7.62 -6.42
C TYR A 43 11.25 -7.13 -7.87
N TRP A 44 12.23 -6.26 -8.10
CA TRP A 44 12.53 -5.72 -9.42
C TRP A 44 13.34 -6.76 -10.22
N VAL A 45 13.02 -6.89 -11.50
CA VAL A 45 13.66 -7.85 -12.41
C VAL A 45 14.45 -7.12 -13.49
N ALA A 46 13.76 -6.25 -14.23
CA ALA A 46 14.35 -5.53 -15.34
C ALA A 46 13.60 -4.20 -15.57
N GLN A 47 14.17 -3.34 -16.40
CA GLN A 47 13.48 -2.17 -16.94
C GLN A 47 14.02 -1.84 -18.33
N ASP A 48 13.16 -1.28 -19.17
CA ASP A 48 13.55 -0.66 -20.44
C ASP A 48 13.14 0.84 -20.39
N ALA A 49 13.09 1.50 -21.55
CA ALA A 49 12.70 2.90 -21.64
C ALA A 49 11.23 3.17 -21.28
N VAL A 50 10.34 2.18 -21.42
CA VAL A 50 8.87 2.36 -21.34
C VAL A 50 8.28 1.64 -20.12
N TYR A 51 8.85 0.49 -19.73
CA TYR A 51 8.33 -0.47 -18.80
C TYR A 51 9.32 -0.82 -17.69
N LYS A 52 8.74 -1.27 -16.57
CA LYS A 52 9.46 -1.88 -15.46
C LYS A 52 8.81 -3.19 -15.12
N TRP A 53 9.63 -4.24 -15.01
CA TRP A 53 9.17 -5.58 -14.67
C TRP A 53 9.45 -5.90 -13.21
N PHE A 54 8.46 -6.54 -12.59
CA PHE A 54 8.52 -7.00 -11.22
C PHE A 54 7.99 -8.42 -11.15
N GLU A 55 8.68 -9.28 -10.42
CA GLU A 55 8.17 -10.59 -10.06
C GLU A 55 7.43 -10.50 -8.73
N VAL A 56 6.18 -10.95 -8.74
CA VAL A 56 5.28 -10.90 -7.58
C VAL A 56 5.15 -12.30 -7.02
N VAL A 57 5.61 -12.47 -5.79
CA VAL A 57 5.51 -13.75 -5.07
C VAL A 57 4.12 -13.83 -4.47
N MET A 58 3.34 -14.82 -4.93
CA MET A 58 1.99 -15.09 -4.48
C MET A 58 1.89 -16.47 -3.84
N VAL A 59 1.00 -16.60 -2.87
CA VAL A 59 0.80 -17.82 -2.09
C VAL A 59 -0.65 -18.25 -2.20
N ASP A 60 -0.89 -19.54 -2.40
CA ASP A 60 -2.23 -20.11 -2.33
C ASP A 60 -2.62 -20.42 -0.86
N PRO A 61 -3.62 -19.73 -0.28
CA PRO A 61 -4.04 -19.98 1.11
C PRO A 61 -4.82 -21.29 1.30
N PHE A 62 -5.25 -21.95 0.22
CA PHE A 62 -5.98 -23.21 0.27
C PHE A 62 -5.07 -24.44 0.18
N HIS A 63 -3.81 -24.26 -0.21
CA HIS A 63 -2.84 -25.34 -0.30
C HIS A 63 -2.43 -25.85 1.10
N LYS A 64 -2.51 -27.18 1.32
CA LYS A 64 -2.27 -27.81 2.62
C LYS A 64 -0.91 -27.46 3.22
N VAL A 65 0.16 -27.50 2.41
CA VAL A 65 1.54 -27.19 2.87
C VAL A 65 1.64 -25.77 3.44
N ILE A 66 0.91 -24.80 2.89
CA ILE A 66 0.91 -23.43 3.39
C ILE A 66 0.12 -23.31 4.70
N ARG A 67 -0.97 -24.08 4.85
CA ARG A 67 -1.79 -24.05 6.06
C ARG A 67 -1.09 -24.72 7.25
N ASP A 68 -0.37 -25.79 6.98
CA ASP A 68 0.30 -26.59 8.00
C ASP A 68 1.65 -25.96 8.42
N ASP A 69 2.33 -25.21 7.55
CA ASP A 69 3.60 -24.56 7.89
C ASP A 69 3.42 -23.35 8.84
N PRO A 70 3.92 -23.42 10.10
CA PRO A 70 3.77 -22.35 11.09
C PRO A 70 4.49 -21.04 10.70
N ARG A 71 5.43 -21.05 9.76
CA ARG A 71 6.19 -19.87 9.34
C ARG A 71 5.37 -18.95 8.44
N ILE A 72 4.44 -19.51 7.65
CA ILE A 72 3.71 -18.78 6.60
C ILE A 72 2.19 -18.82 6.77
N ASN A 73 1.63 -19.77 7.51
CA ASN A 73 0.18 -19.95 7.65
C ASN A 73 -0.59 -18.71 8.13
N TRP A 74 0.09 -17.71 8.71
CA TRP A 74 -0.47 -16.40 9.02
C TRP A 74 -1.09 -15.72 7.78
N ILE A 75 -0.58 -15.97 6.57
CA ILE A 75 -1.10 -15.42 5.31
C ILE A 75 -2.47 -15.99 4.94
N CYS A 76 -2.82 -17.18 5.45
CA CYS A 76 -4.11 -17.83 5.19
C CYS A 76 -5.27 -17.19 5.96
N LYS A 77 -4.98 -16.41 7.02
CA LYS A 77 -6.01 -15.75 7.82
C LYS A 77 -6.82 -14.76 6.96
N PRO A 78 -8.15 -14.65 7.14
CA PRO A 78 -9.00 -13.75 6.35
C PRO A 78 -8.53 -12.29 6.38
N VAL A 79 -7.93 -11.83 7.48
CA VAL A 79 -7.37 -10.47 7.64
C VAL A 79 -6.22 -10.16 6.67
N MET A 80 -5.62 -11.18 6.06
CA MET A 80 -4.54 -11.07 5.09
C MET A 80 -5.02 -11.06 3.63
N LYS A 81 -6.34 -11.04 3.38
CA LYS A 81 -6.90 -10.79 2.04
C LYS A 81 -6.47 -9.42 1.52
N HIS A 82 -6.07 -9.35 0.26
CA HIS A 82 -5.72 -8.11 -0.45
C HIS A 82 -4.82 -7.15 0.35
N ARG A 83 -3.67 -7.64 0.83
CA ARG A 83 -2.68 -6.84 1.57
C ARG A 83 -2.03 -5.78 0.67
N GLU A 84 -1.84 -6.11 -0.60
CA GLU A 84 -1.33 -5.23 -1.66
C GLU A 84 -2.24 -4.00 -1.85
N LEU A 85 -3.56 -4.19 -1.92
CA LEU A 85 -4.52 -3.08 -2.08
C LEU A 85 -4.56 -2.15 -0.86
N ARG A 86 -4.20 -2.66 0.32
CA ARG A 86 -4.14 -1.91 1.58
C ARG A 86 -2.76 -1.33 1.88
N GLY A 87 -1.78 -1.56 1.00
CA GLY A 87 -0.40 -1.10 1.17
C GLY A 87 0.29 -1.71 2.39
N LEU A 88 0.03 -2.99 2.67
CA LEU A 88 0.66 -3.74 3.77
C LEU A 88 1.90 -4.55 3.31
N THR A 89 2.11 -4.67 2.01
CA THR A 89 3.34 -5.21 1.41
C THR A 89 4.53 -4.28 1.68
N ALA A 90 5.76 -4.76 1.47
CA ALA A 90 6.93 -3.92 1.66
C ALA A 90 6.94 -2.69 0.72
N ALA A 91 6.45 -2.84 -0.52
CA ALA A 91 6.27 -1.73 -1.46
C ALA A 91 5.26 -0.69 -0.94
N GLY A 92 4.10 -1.15 -0.46
CA GLY A 92 3.07 -0.28 0.09
C GLY A 92 3.52 0.43 1.36
N ARG A 93 4.23 -0.26 2.26
CA ARG A 93 4.80 0.34 3.47
C ARG A 93 5.83 1.42 3.16
N LYS A 94 6.65 1.24 2.11
CA LYS A 94 7.58 2.25 1.60
C LYS A 94 6.82 3.49 1.12
N ALA A 95 5.81 3.32 0.28
CA ALA A 95 5.01 4.44 -0.24
C ALA A 95 4.28 5.21 0.88
N ARG A 96 3.86 4.52 1.94
CA ARG A 96 3.24 5.12 3.13
C ARG A 96 4.24 5.80 4.09
N GLY A 97 5.53 5.78 3.79
CA GLY A 97 6.58 6.35 4.65
C GLY A 97 6.82 5.59 5.95
N LEU A 98 6.35 4.33 6.05
CA LEU A 98 6.41 3.55 7.29
C LEU A 98 7.78 2.89 7.55
N LEU A 99 8.72 2.98 6.62
CA LEU A 99 10.10 2.54 6.80
C LEU A 99 10.87 3.48 7.74
N VAL A 100 10.52 4.78 7.76
CA VAL A 100 11.15 5.77 8.63
C VAL A 100 10.50 5.76 10.01
N LYS A 101 11.32 5.96 11.05
CA LYS A 101 10.91 6.04 12.46
C LYS A 101 11.38 7.36 13.09
N GLY A 102 10.89 7.65 14.29
CA GLY A 102 11.29 8.83 15.06
C GLY A 102 10.60 10.13 14.65
N LYS A 103 11.21 11.27 14.98
CA LYS A 103 10.62 12.62 14.87
C LYS A 103 10.09 12.93 13.45
N ARG A 104 10.75 12.42 12.41
CA ARG A 104 10.38 12.64 11.00
C ARG A 104 9.11 11.90 10.55
N ALA A 105 8.67 10.87 11.28
CA ALA A 105 7.53 10.01 10.92
C ALA A 105 6.31 10.18 11.84
N THR A 106 6.33 11.15 12.76
CA THR A 106 5.25 11.36 13.76
C THR A 106 3.90 11.62 13.11
N LYS A 107 3.85 12.42 12.04
CA LYS A 107 2.62 12.72 11.28
C LYS A 107 2.14 11.56 10.38
N LEU A 108 2.95 10.52 10.19
CA LEU A 108 2.64 9.39 9.32
C LEU A 108 2.17 8.15 10.09
N ARG A 109 2.29 8.15 11.42
CA ARG A 109 2.02 6.99 12.29
C ARG A 109 0.71 7.14 13.08
N PRO A 110 -0.12 6.09 13.21
CA PRO A 110 0.00 4.77 12.54
C PRO A 110 -0.36 4.82 11.03
N SER A 111 -1.10 5.84 10.63
CA SER A 111 -1.32 6.25 9.24
C SER A 111 -1.52 7.77 9.20
N SER A 112 -1.29 8.41 8.05
CA SER A 112 -1.49 9.86 7.91
C SER A 112 -2.91 10.31 8.31
N LYS A 113 -3.94 9.54 7.92
CA LYS A 113 -5.34 9.84 8.27
C LYS A 113 -5.60 9.67 9.77
N ALA A 114 -5.03 8.62 10.40
CA ALA A 114 -5.17 8.41 11.83
C ALA A 114 -4.50 9.54 12.64
N ALA A 115 -3.30 9.96 12.23
CA ALA A 115 -2.60 11.08 12.86
C ALA A 115 -3.38 12.40 12.71
N TYR A 116 -3.89 12.68 11.50
CA TYR A 116 -4.75 13.85 11.26
C TYR A 116 -6.00 13.83 12.13
N LYS A 117 -6.73 12.71 12.19
CA LYS A 117 -7.93 12.58 13.02
C LYS A 117 -7.60 12.81 14.50
N LYS A 118 -6.49 12.25 15.01
CA LYS A 118 -6.08 12.43 16.40
C LYS A 118 -5.86 13.90 16.77
N HIS A 119 -5.25 14.68 15.88
CA HIS A 119 -4.86 16.07 16.16
C HIS A 119 -6.01 17.06 15.96
N ASN A 120 -6.92 16.78 15.04
CA ASN A 120 -8.05 17.69 14.75
C ASN A 120 -9.34 17.32 15.51
N LEU A 121 -9.36 16.17 16.20
CA LEU A 121 -10.50 15.79 17.03
C LEU A 121 -10.58 16.70 18.27
N ILE A 122 -11.68 17.42 18.41
CA ILE A 122 -12.01 18.17 19.63
C ILE A 122 -12.25 17.17 20.76
N ARG A 123 -11.50 17.31 21.86
CA ARG A 123 -11.63 16.44 23.04
C ARG A 123 -12.39 17.17 24.14
N LEU A 124 -13.64 16.82 24.32
CA LEU A 124 -14.46 17.30 25.42
C LEU A 124 -14.39 16.27 26.55
N ARG A 125 -13.69 16.62 27.64
CA ARG A 125 -13.68 15.78 28.85
C ARG A 125 -14.97 16.01 29.61
N ARG A 126 -15.49 14.95 30.26
CA ARG A 126 -16.69 15.02 31.11
C ARG A 126 -16.54 16.07 32.22
N TRP A 127 -15.34 16.14 32.79
CA TRP A 127 -14.92 17.13 33.78
C TRP A 127 -13.66 17.82 33.26
N ARG A 128 -13.60 19.15 33.37
CA ARG A 128 -12.45 19.95 32.92
C ARG A 128 -11.42 20.05 34.02
#